data_AF-A0A3Q4G783-F1
#
_entry.id   AF-A0A3Q4G783-F1
#
_cell.length_a   1.000
_cell.length_b   1.000
_cell.length_c   1.000
_cell.angle_alpha   90.00
_cell.angle_beta   90.00
_cell.angle_gamma   90.00
#
_symmetry.space_group_name_H-M   'P 1'
#
loop_
_entity.id
_entity.type
_entity.pdbx_description
1 polymer ?
#
loop_
_entity_poly.entity_id
_entity_poly.type
_entity_poly.pdbx_seq_one_letter_code
_entity_poly.pdbx_strand_id
1 'polypeptide(L)'
;MLTTTKECLIWGPGLNPDTVLPVRYFFIQAVDSKGENLTLSPGKDTFKVKIGSLDTNEYLRIHVPPPLDRGDGSFLLRYRLYSTAHKGLKIQVSYKDAAVANSPYTIQGPVHHEYCDCPEPDASVWQSVMQCPADDRQILDDFKSFPTIDLQHLRQEVPHRFSNRGGLIHYAIINNHVYRRTLGKYTDFKMFSDEILLSLTRKVELVPDVEFYINVGDWPLETKTSAAVPILSWCGSTDTRDIVLPTYEVTHSTLETLRGVTNDLLSVQGNTGNFDTPEQNSPQFMSSSLVYFCLCYKLLNFLIEYLSLKEIALKLQLRQTGQPTQHADMELVPQLDDHTAACRCERNSYKEETDVKDEL
;
A
#
# COMPACT_ATOMS: atom_id res chain seq x y z
N MET A 1 -9.10 34.35 -4.15
CA MET A 1 -9.43 33.89 -5.51
C MET A 1 -8.14 33.39 -6.13
N LEU A 2 -8.10 32.16 -6.66
CA LEU A 2 -6.92 31.64 -7.37
C LEU A 2 -6.66 32.50 -8.61
N THR A 3 -5.56 33.25 -8.64
CA THR A 3 -5.24 34.19 -9.73
C THR A 3 -3.98 33.79 -10.51
N THR A 4 -3.05 33.05 -9.89
CA THR A 4 -1.81 32.55 -10.53
C THR A 4 -1.78 31.02 -10.53
N THR A 5 -2.24 30.39 -11.62
CA THR A 5 -2.26 28.91 -11.71
C THR A 5 -0.87 28.30 -11.93
N LYS A 6 0.11 29.09 -12.38
CA LYS A 6 1.49 28.64 -12.68
C LYS A 6 2.35 28.39 -11.44
N GLU A 7 2.00 29.00 -10.32
CA GLU A 7 2.76 28.92 -9.06
C GLU A 7 2.27 27.79 -8.16
N CYS A 8 1.19 27.10 -8.54
CA CYS A 8 0.72 25.91 -7.83
C CYS A 8 1.80 24.82 -7.82
N LEU A 9 1.86 24.05 -6.73
CA LEU A 9 2.79 22.93 -6.60
C LEU A 9 2.05 21.61 -6.78
N ILE A 10 2.68 20.66 -7.48
CA ILE A 10 2.14 19.31 -7.65
C ILE A 10 3.23 18.30 -7.28
N TRP A 11 2.92 17.36 -6.39
CA TRP A 11 3.87 16.33 -5.94
C TRP A 11 3.14 15.07 -5.50
N GLY A 12 3.81 13.92 -5.54
CA GLY A 12 3.30 12.67 -4.99
C GLY A 12 3.75 11.44 -5.77
N PRO A 13 3.55 10.24 -5.19
CA PRO A 13 4.04 8.99 -5.75
C PRO A 13 3.39 8.64 -7.10
N GLY A 14 2.17 9.13 -7.36
CA GLY A 14 1.48 8.93 -8.63
C GLY A 14 2.13 9.61 -9.83
N LEU A 15 3.12 10.48 -9.63
CA LEU A 15 3.88 11.08 -10.74
C LEU A 15 5.11 10.26 -11.14
N ASN A 16 5.49 9.25 -10.36
CA ASN A 16 6.62 8.37 -10.64
C ASN A 16 6.13 7.12 -11.40
N PRO A 17 6.69 6.78 -12.58
CA PRO A 17 6.28 5.58 -13.31
C PRO A 17 6.51 4.29 -12.51
N ASP A 18 7.63 4.20 -11.80
CA ASP A 18 8.12 3.00 -11.13
C ASP A 18 7.32 2.66 -9.86
N THR A 19 6.58 3.63 -9.31
CA THR A 19 5.75 3.41 -8.12
C THR A 19 4.47 2.67 -8.47
N VAL A 20 4.45 1.35 -8.27
CA VAL A 20 3.27 0.50 -8.55
C VAL A 20 2.37 0.39 -7.31
N LEU A 21 1.20 1.04 -7.37
CA LEU A 21 0.17 1.03 -6.33
C LEU A 21 -1.19 0.65 -6.93
N PRO A 22 -2.12 0.07 -6.13
CA PRO A 22 -3.49 -0.19 -6.58
C PRO A 22 -4.18 1.06 -7.12
N VAL A 23 -3.97 2.17 -6.39
CA VAL A 23 -4.39 3.51 -6.77
C VAL A 23 -3.21 4.45 -6.61
N ARG A 24 -2.93 5.18 -7.69
CA ARG A 24 -1.89 6.19 -7.73
C ARG A 24 -2.49 7.53 -7.34
N TYR A 25 -1.73 8.35 -6.65
CA TYR A 25 -2.21 9.63 -6.15
C TYR A 25 -1.14 10.70 -6.13
N PHE A 26 -1.56 11.95 -6.23
CA PHE A 26 -0.70 13.11 -6.06
C PHE A 26 -1.50 14.29 -5.50
N PHE A 27 -0.77 15.22 -4.90
CA PHE A 27 -1.31 16.43 -4.28
C PHE A 27 -1.13 17.63 -5.20
N ILE A 28 -2.07 18.57 -5.10
CA ILE A 28 -2.04 19.87 -5.77
C ILE A 28 -2.18 20.93 -4.67
N GLN A 29 -1.14 21.72 -4.43
CA GLN A 29 -1.23 22.90 -3.56
C GLN A 29 -1.72 24.08 -4.35
N ALA A 30 -2.81 24.68 -3.89
CA ALA A 30 -3.28 25.95 -4.40
C ALA A 30 -2.51 27.11 -3.74
N VAL A 31 -2.17 28.12 -4.53
CA VAL A 31 -1.45 29.32 -4.08
C VAL A 31 -2.26 30.58 -4.35
N ASP A 32 -1.98 31.63 -3.58
CA ASP A 32 -2.60 32.94 -3.74
C ASP A 32 -1.91 33.80 -4.82
N SER A 33 -2.39 35.03 -5.02
CA SER A 33 -1.83 35.96 -6.01
C SER A 33 -0.39 36.41 -5.74
N LYS A 34 0.16 36.10 -4.57
CA LYS A 34 1.53 36.43 -4.16
C LYS A 34 2.44 35.19 -4.20
N GLY A 35 1.92 34.03 -4.62
CA GLY A 35 2.63 32.76 -4.59
C GLY A 35 2.70 32.11 -3.21
N GLU A 36 1.92 32.59 -2.23
CA GLU A 36 1.85 31.99 -0.90
C GLU A 36 0.83 30.84 -0.87
N ASN A 37 1.13 29.78 -0.13
CA ASN A 37 0.24 28.62 0.00
C ASN A 37 -1.09 29.03 0.61
N LEU A 38 -2.19 28.71 -0.07
CA LEU A 38 -3.52 28.86 0.53
C LEU A 38 -3.66 27.91 1.71
N THR A 39 -4.17 28.43 2.82
CA THR A 39 -4.50 27.67 4.04
C THR A 39 -5.98 27.33 4.15
N LEU A 40 -6.78 27.88 3.23
CA LEU A 40 -8.23 27.69 3.15
C LEU A 40 -8.61 27.24 1.75
N SER A 41 -9.57 26.33 1.67
CA SER A 41 -10.04 25.82 0.39
C SER A 41 -10.58 26.96 -0.51
N PRO A 42 -10.12 27.03 -1.78
CA PRO A 42 -10.68 27.94 -2.78
C PRO A 42 -12.07 27.52 -3.31
N GLY A 43 -12.60 26.36 -2.87
CA GLY A 43 -13.93 25.85 -3.23
C GLY A 43 -13.93 24.42 -3.78
N LYS A 44 -15.10 23.76 -3.76
CA LYS A 44 -15.31 22.42 -4.35
C LYS A 44 -15.17 22.46 -5.88
N ASP A 45 -14.68 21.37 -6.47
CA ASP A 45 -14.50 21.19 -7.92
C ASP A 45 -13.61 22.23 -8.61
N THR A 46 -12.60 22.71 -7.88
CA THR A 46 -11.64 23.72 -8.37
C THR A 46 -10.83 23.21 -9.57
N PHE A 47 -10.20 22.04 -9.44
CA PHE A 47 -9.29 21.50 -10.45
C PHE A 47 -9.93 20.40 -11.29
N LYS A 48 -9.68 20.43 -12.61
CA LYS A 48 -10.03 19.35 -13.54
C LYS A 48 -8.76 18.63 -13.95
N VAL A 49 -8.77 17.30 -13.85
CA VAL A 49 -7.64 16.47 -14.28
C VAL A 49 -8.07 15.49 -15.36
N LYS A 50 -7.31 15.44 -16.44
CA LYS A 50 -7.45 14.44 -17.50
C LYS A 50 -6.15 13.67 -17.61
N ILE A 51 -6.24 12.35 -17.62
CA ILE A 51 -5.10 11.45 -17.76
C ILE A 51 -5.36 10.55 -18.97
N GLY A 52 -4.36 10.42 -19.85
CA GLY A 52 -4.42 9.54 -21.02
C GLY A 52 -3.04 8.96 -21.35
N SER A 53 -2.98 8.05 -22.33
CA SER A 53 -1.70 7.54 -22.83
C SER A 53 -0.95 8.61 -23.62
N LEU A 54 0.38 8.50 -23.62
CA LEU A 54 1.25 9.25 -24.54
C LEU A 54 1.15 8.74 -25.99
N ASP A 55 0.76 7.48 -26.19
CA ASP A 55 0.46 6.94 -27.50
C ASP A 55 -1.02 7.15 -27.84
N THR A 56 -1.31 7.88 -28.91
CA THR A 56 -2.69 8.09 -29.37
C THR A 56 -3.34 6.83 -29.91
N ASN A 57 -2.56 5.80 -30.25
CA ASN A 57 -3.05 4.52 -30.75
C ASN A 57 -3.30 3.50 -29.63
N GLU A 58 -2.93 3.80 -28.38
CA GLU A 58 -3.11 2.92 -27.24
C GLU A 58 -4.41 3.27 -26.50
N TYR A 59 -5.31 2.30 -26.39
CA TYR A 59 -6.48 2.44 -25.54
C TYR A 59 -6.11 2.15 -24.08
N LEU A 60 -6.17 3.18 -23.24
CA LEU A 60 -5.88 3.09 -21.81
C LEU A 60 -7.18 3.09 -20.99
N ARG A 61 -7.45 2.00 -20.28
CA ARG A 61 -8.57 1.94 -19.33
C ARG A 61 -8.13 2.50 -17.97
N ILE A 62 -8.66 3.66 -17.62
CA ILE A 62 -8.32 4.40 -16.40
C ILE A 62 -9.57 4.98 -15.74
N HIS A 63 -9.60 5.01 -14.41
CA HIS A 63 -10.62 5.71 -13.63
C HIS A 63 -9.97 6.88 -12.88
N VAL A 64 -10.42 8.10 -13.19
CA VAL A 64 -9.93 9.36 -12.59
C VAL A 64 -11.12 10.11 -11.97
N PRO A 65 -11.41 9.93 -10.68
CA PRO A 65 -12.39 10.76 -9.97
C PRO A 65 -11.94 12.24 -9.86
N PRO A 66 -12.86 13.15 -9.54
CA PRO A 66 -12.51 14.53 -9.20
C PRO A 66 -11.51 14.61 -8.03
N PRO A 67 -10.60 15.60 -8.01
CA PRO A 67 -9.72 15.85 -6.87
C PRO A 67 -10.51 16.10 -5.58
N LEU A 68 -10.07 15.49 -4.49
CA LEU A 68 -10.62 15.71 -3.16
C LEU A 68 -10.02 16.98 -2.56
N ASP A 69 -10.87 17.83 -2.02
CA ASP A 69 -10.46 19.04 -1.30
C ASP A 69 -10.18 18.71 0.17
N ARG A 70 -8.96 18.91 0.63
CA ARG A 70 -8.54 18.59 2.00
C ARG A 70 -8.85 19.71 3.01
N GLY A 71 -9.41 20.83 2.56
CA GLY A 71 -9.75 21.97 3.41
C GLY A 71 -8.56 22.85 3.82
N ASP A 72 -7.34 22.34 3.73
CA ASP A 72 -6.07 23.02 4.03
C ASP A 72 -5.49 23.79 2.83
N GLY A 73 -6.27 23.96 1.75
CA GLY A 73 -5.82 24.56 0.48
C GLY A 73 -5.07 23.60 -0.44
N SER A 74 -4.88 22.34 -0.04
CA SER A 74 -4.37 21.27 -0.89
C SER A 74 -5.49 20.36 -1.40
N PHE A 75 -5.27 19.76 -2.57
CA PHE A 75 -6.19 18.83 -3.20
C PHE A 75 -5.50 17.50 -3.46
N LEU A 76 -6.19 16.40 -3.22
CA LEU A 76 -5.71 15.05 -3.46
C LEU A 76 -6.38 14.47 -4.70
N LEU A 77 -5.61 14.27 -5.77
CA LEU A 77 -6.06 13.48 -6.92
C LEU A 77 -5.66 12.03 -6.73
N ARG A 78 -6.59 11.13 -7.03
CA ARG A 78 -6.38 9.68 -7.06
C ARG A 78 -6.80 9.14 -8.41
N TYR A 79 -6.13 8.13 -8.93
CA TYR A 79 -6.52 7.45 -10.15
C TYR A 79 -6.11 5.98 -10.15
N ARG A 80 -6.93 5.14 -10.79
CA ARG A 80 -6.68 3.70 -10.94
C ARG A 80 -6.50 3.33 -12.39
N LEU A 81 -5.41 2.63 -12.68
CA LEU A 81 -5.16 2.02 -13.99
C LEU A 81 -5.75 0.61 -14.00
N TYR A 82 -6.40 0.24 -15.10
CA TYR A 82 -6.89 -1.13 -15.35
C TYR A 82 -6.12 -1.82 -16.49
N SER A 83 -5.25 -1.09 -17.18
CA SER A 83 -4.34 -1.60 -18.20
C SER A 83 -2.99 -0.87 -18.10
N THR A 84 -1.91 -1.52 -18.54
CA THR A 84 -0.56 -0.92 -18.52
C THR A 84 -0.50 0.17 -19.60
N ALA A 85 0.13 1.31 -19.28
CA ALA A 85 0.46 2.31 -20.28
C ALA A 85 1.89 2.08 -20.77
N HIS A 86 2.07 1.57 -21.99
CA HIS A 86 3.38 1.12 -22.48
C HIS A 86 4.35 2.28 -22.73
N LYS A 87 3.91 3.35 -23.39
CA LYS A 87 4.76 4.53 -23.65
C LYS A 87 4.77 5.53 -22.49
N GLY A 88 3.77 5.45 -21.62
CA GLY A 88 3.63 6.32 -20.45
C GLY A 88 2.34 7.12 -20.45
N LEU A 89 2.24 8.07 -19.51
CA LEU A 89 1.02 8.82 -19.23
C LEU A 89 1.21 10.32 -19.48
N LYS A 90 0.15 10.94 -19.98
CA LYS A 90 0.00 12.39 -20.07
C LYS A 90 -1.04 12.84 -19.05
N ILE A 91 -0.62 13.66 -18.09
CA ILE A 91 -1.47 14.21 -17.05
C ILE A 91 -1.68 15.71 -17.32
N GLN A 92 -2.93 16.08 -17.57
CA GLN A 92 -3.36 17.46 -17.79
C GLN A 92 -4.16 17.95 -16.59
N VAL A 93 -3.57 18.84 -15.80
CA VAL A 93 -4.25 19.55 -14.71
C VAL A 93 -4.62 20.94 -15.19
N SER A 94 -5.90 21.30 -15.08
CA SER A 94 -6.41 22.62 -15.43
C SER A 94 -7.29 23.20 -14.32
N TYR A 95 -7.21 24.52 -14.17
CA TYR A 95 -8.13 25.32 -13.36
C TYR A 95 -8.93 26.19 -14.33
N LYS A 96 -10.24 25.94 -14.42
CA LYS A 96 -11.07 26.43 -15.53
C LYS A 96 -10.44 25.98 -16.86
N ASP A 97 -9.92 26.93 -17.65
CA ASP A 97 -9.26 26.68 -18.95
C ASP A 97 -7.74 26.96 -18.93
N ALA A 98 -7.19 27.30 -17.76
CA ALA A 98 -5.76 27.57 -17.61
C ALA A 98 -5.01 26.33 -17.11
N ALA A 99 -3.83 26.07 -17.68
CA ALA A 99 -2.92 25.04 -17.19
C ALA A 99 -2.43 25.39 -15.78
N VAL A 100 -2.36 24.38 -14.92
CA VAL A 100 -1.88 24.51 -13.53
C VAL A 100 -0.45 24.03 -13.46
N ALA A 101 0.42 24.82 -12.83
CA ALA A 101 1.84 24.54 -12.68
C ALA A 101 2.50 24.25 -14.05
N ASN A 102 3.28 23.17 -14.14
CA ASN A 102 3.95 22.71 -15.35
C ASN A 102 3.09 21.76 -16.21
N SER A 103 1.76 21.78 -16.05
CA SER A 103 0.85 20.96 -16.86
C SER A 103 0.99 21.31 -18.36
N PRO A 104 1.08 20.31 -19.27
CA PRO A 104 0.93 18.88 -19.03
C PRO A 104 2.18 18.20 -18.46
N TYR A 105 1.97 17.30 -17.51
CA TYR A 105 3.01 16.40 -17.01
C TYR A 105 3.09 15.15 -17.87
N THR A 106 4.31 14.76 -18.22
CA THR A 106 4.59 13.58 -19.03
C THR A 106 5.36 12.59 -18.18
N ILE A 107 4.75 11.44 -17.93
CA ILE A 107 5.37 10.31 -17.22
C ILE A 107 5.83 9.32 -18.29
N GLN A 108 7.13 9.14 -18.45
CA GLN A 108 7.67 8.15 -19.37
C GLN A 108 7.37 6.74 -18.85
N GLY A 109 6.83 5.88 -19.72
CA GLY A 109 6.42 4.52 -19.36
C GLY A 109 7.56 3.49 -19.46
N PRO A 110 7.26 2.22 -19.14
CA PRO A 110 5.92 1.69 -18.90
C PRO A 110 5.34 2.03 -17.52
N VAL A 111 4.03 2.27 -17.45
CA VAL A 111 3.31 2.48 -16.17
C VAL A 111 2.37 1.31 -15.93
N HIS A 112 2.78 0.43 -15.01
CA HIS A 112 2.05 -0.80 -14.69
C HIS A 112 0.81 -0.53 -13.82
N HIS A 113 -0.24 -1.34 -14.04
CA HIS A 113 -1.43 -1.43 -13.18
C HIS A 113 -1.27 -2.54 -12.13
N GLU A 114 -2.17 -2.56 -11.15
CA GLU A 114 -2.13 -3.45 -9.97
C GLU A 114 -2.03 -4.95 -10.28
N TYR A 115 -2.71 -5.40 -11.35
CA TYR A 115 -2.78 -6.82 -11.71
C TYR A 115 -1.65 -7.26 -12.64
N CYS A 116 -0.75 -6.36 -13.02
CA CYS A 116 0.41 -6.73 -13.82
C CYS A 116 1.37 -7.56 -12.96
N ASP A 117 1.64 -8.79 -13.38
CA ASP A 117 2.61 -9.66 -12.72
C ASP A 117 4.02 -9.33 -13.25
N CYS A 118 4.66 -8.39 -12.57
CA CYS A 118 5.98 -7.92 -12.97
C CYS A 118 6.79 -7.53 -11.74
N PRO A 119 7.30 -8.50 -10.96
CA PRO A 119 7.98 -8.19 -9.71
C PRO A 119 9.35 -7.54 -9.91
N GLU A 120 9.75 -6.70 -8.97
CA GLU A 120 11.12 -6.18 -8.85
C GLU A 120 12.01 -7.25 -8.22
N PRO A 121 13.08 -7.74 -8.88
CA PRO A 121 14.01 -8.67 -8.28
C PRO A 121 14.75 -8.10 -7.06
N ASP A 122 15.06 -6.79 -7.06
CA ASP A 122 15.76 -6.16 -5.93
C ASP A 122 14.80 -5.46 -4.97
N ALA A 123 14.56 -6.09 -3.82
CA ALA A 123 13.74 -5.53 -2.76
C ALA A 123 14.21 -4.13 -2.28
N SER A 124 15.51 -3.82 -2.30
CA SER A 124 16.04 -2.51 -1.92
C SER A 124 15.70 -1.44 -2.95
N VAL A 125 15.78 -1.77 -4.25
CA VAL A 125 15.35 -0.87 -5.33
C VAL A 125 13.86 -0.55 -5.18
N TRP A 126 13.02 -1.57 -5.01
CA TRP A 126 11.59 -1.36 -4.78
C TRP A 126 11.33 -0.45 -3.57
N GLN A 127 12.05 -0.65 -2.46
CA GLN A 127 11.90 0.18 -1.26
C GLN A 127 12.28 1.64 -1.49
N SER A 128 13.35 1.90 -2.24
CA SER A 128 13.76 3.26 -2.56
C SER A 128 12.75 3.99 -3.45
N VAL A 129 12.17 3.30 -4.45
CA VAL A 129 11.15 3.85 -5.35
C VAL A 129 9.87 4.21 -4.60
N MET A 130 9.51 3.36 -3.64
CA MET A 130 8.34 3.56 -2.79
C MET A 130 8.57 4.66 -1.72
N GLN A 131 9.79 5.21 -1.58
CA GLN A 131 10.13 6.34 -0.68
C GLN A 131 9.68 6.16 0.77
N CYS A 132 10.04 5.01 1.31
CA CYS A 132 9.49 4.48 2.54
C CYS A 132 10.30 4.90 3.76
N PRO A 133 9.67 5.12 4.93
CA PRO A 133 10.41 5.17 6.20
C PRO A 133 11.18 3.86 6.39
N ALA A 134 12.43 3.95 6.84
CA ALA A 134 13.31 2.78 6.97
C ALA A 134 12.93 1.86 8.15
N ASP A 135 12.27 2.40 9.18
CA ASP A 135 11.94 1.70 10.42
C ASP A 135 10.51 2.03 10.88
N ASP A 136 9.66 1.02 11.03
CA ASP A 136 8.39 1.15 11.76
C ASP A 136 8.56 0.69 13.21
N ARG A 137 8.31 1.61 14.15
CA ARG A 137 8.42 1.33 15.58
C ARG A 137 7.53 0.16 16.02
N GLN A 138 6.32 0.02 15.47
CA GLN A 138 5.41 -1.07 15.84
C GLN A 138 6.00 -2.43 15.45
N ILE A 139 6.49 -2.54 14.22
CA ILE A 139 7.08 -3.78 13.70
C ILE A 139 8.33 -4.12 14.49
N LEU A 140 9.21 -3.14 14.74
CA LEU A 140 10.38 -3.34 15.56
C LEU A 140 10.03 -3.82 16.97
N ASP A 141 9.00 -3.24 17.59
CA ASP A 141 8.53 -3.60 18.93
C ASP A 141 7.95 -5.03 18.96
N ASP A 142 7.12 -5.42 18.00
CA ASP A 142 6.51 -6.75 17.91
C ASP A 142 7.57 -7.84 17.77
N PHE A 143 8.60 -7.59 16.94
CA PHE A 143 9.68 -8.54 16.71
C PHE A 143 10.73 -8.61 17.82
N LYS A 144 10.72 -7.72 18.83
CA LYS A 144 11.65 -7.82 19.97
C LYS A 144 11.54 -9.16 20.70
N SER A 145 10.35 -9.74 20.72
CA SER A 145 10.07 -11.01 21.38
C SER A 145 10.57 -12.23 20.59
N PHE A 146 10.92 -12.03 19.30
CA PHE A 146 11.26 -13.11 18.38
C PHE A 146 12.59 -12.84 17.67
N PRO A 147 13.73 -12.92 18.38
CA PRO A 147 15.05 -12.73 17.76
C PRO A 147 15.39 -13.84 16.76
N THR A 148 14.87 -15.05 16.99
CA THR A 148 15.04 -16.22 16.13
C THR A 148 13.71 -16.99 16.07
N ILE A 149 13.36 -17.50 14.89
CA ILE A 149 12.11 -18.19 14.61
C ILE A 149 12.46 -19.59 14.09
N ASP A 150 12.38 -20.59 14.96
CA ASP A 150 12.55 -21.98 14.57
C ASP A 150 11.31 -22.50 13.85
N LEU A 151 11.43 -22.74 12.54
CA LEU A 151 10.33 -23.25 11.72
C LEU A 151 9.87 -24.64 12.15
N GLN A 152 10.77 -25.50 12.64
CA GLN A 152 10.38 -26.84 13.12
C GLN A 152 9.49 -26.72 14.36
N HIS A 153 9.88 -25.86 15.31
CA HIS A 153 9.09 -25.57 16.50
C HIS A 153 7.76 -24.90 16.14
N LEU A 154 7.78 -23.91 15.23
CA LEU A 154 6.60 -23.18 14.78
C LEU A 154 5.54 -24.13 14.18
N ARG A 155 5.97 -25.05 13.30
CA ARG A 155 5.10 -26.03 12.63
C ARG A 155 4.40 -26.99 13.61
N GLN A 156 5.00 -27.26 14.77
CA GLN A 156 4.45 -28.16 15.78
C GLN A 156 3.55 -27.41 16.77
N GLU A 157 4.04 -26.30 17.33
CA GLU A 157 3.36 -25.59 18.40
C GLU A 157 2.13 -24.82 17.92
N VAL A 158 2.21 -24.13 16.77
CA VAL A 158 1.11 -23.25 16.34
C VAL A 158 -0.17 -24.06 16.06
N PRO A 159 -0.13 -25.15 15.26
CA PRO A 159 -1.33 -25.96 15.06
C PRO A 159 -1.81 -26.62 16.35
N HIS A 160 -0.90 -27.13 17.20
CA HIS A 160 -1.28 -27.78 18.45
C HIS A 160 -2.04 -26.83 19.39
N ARG A 161 -1.58 -25.57 19.48
CA ARG A 161 -2.12 -24.59 20.42
C ARG A 161 -3.34 -23.85 19.90
N PHE A 162 -3.42 -23.58 18.59
CA PHE A 162 -4.36 -22.59 18.06
C PHE A 162 -5.34 -23.13 17.01
N SER A 163 -5.15 -24.34 16.47
CA SER A 163 -6.08 -24.91 15.47
C SER A 163 -7.54 -24.96 15.95
N ASN A 164 -7.76 -25.21 17.25
CA ASN A 164 -9.09 -25.27 17.85
C ASN A 164 -9.80 -23.91 17.94
N ARG A 165 -9.07 -22.78 17.81
CA ARG A 165 -9.64 -21.42 17.84
C ARG A 165 -10.18 -20.97 16.49
N GLY A 166 -9.94 -21.75 15.43
CA GLY A 166 -10.75 -21.76 14.21
C GLY A 166 -10.30 -20.83 13.08
N GLY A 167 -9.51 -19.79 13.32
CA GLY A 167 -9.13 -18.80 12.31
C GLY A 167 -7.64 -18.77 11.98
N LEU A 168 -6.98 -19.92 11.78
CA LEU A 168 -5.54 -19.96 11.54
C LEU A 168 -5.25 -20.37 10.08
N ILE A 169 -4.30 -19.69 9.44
CA ILE A 169 -3.84 -20.03 8.09
C ILE A 169 -2.33 -20.10 8.11
N HIS A 170 -1.81 -21.17 7.52
CA HIS A 170 -0.38 -21.38 7.32
C HIS A 170 -0.01 -20.99 5.90
N TYR A 171 0.89 -20.02 5.75
CA TYR A 171 1.38 -19.55 4.46
C TYR A 171 2.85 -19.91 4.28
N ALA A 172 3.21 -20.27 3.05
CA ALA A 172 4.59 -20.38 2.60
C ALA A 172 4.71 -19.64 1.27
N ILE A 173 5.64 -18.68 1.19
CA ILE A 173 5.98 -18.00 -0.05
C ILE A 173 7.28 -18.63 -0.53
N ILE A 174 7.22 -19.33 -1.66
CA ILE A 174 8.35 -20.10 -2.19
C ILE A 174 8.50 -19.78 -3.66
N ASN A 175 9.71 -19.39 -4.09
CA ASN A 175 9.98 -18.92 -5.44
C ASN A 175 8.96 -17.85 -5.90
N ASN A 176 8.65 -16.90 -5.01
CA ASN A 176 7.64 -15.86 -5.22
C ASN A 176 6.20 -16.34 -5.49
N HIS A 177 5.89 -17.62 -5.23
CA HIS A 177 4.55 -18.18 -5.29
C HIS A 177 3.98 -18.36 -3.88
N VAL A 178 2.70 -18.03 -3.71
CA VAL A 178 2.01 -18.13 -2.42
C VAL A 178 1.34 -19.50 -2.31
N TYR A 179 1.73 -20.25 -1.30
CA TYR A 179 1.10 -21.50 -0.90
C TYR A 179 0.41 -21.32 0.44
N ARG A 180 -0.76 -21.92 0.62
CA ARG A 180 -1.50 -21.82 1.87
C ARG A 180 -2.10 -23.15 2.30
N ARG A 181 -2.31 -23.28 3.61
CA ARG A 181 -3.11 -24.33 4.22
C ARG A 181 -3.97 -23.72 5.32
N THR A 182 -5.27 -23.95 5.25
CA THR A 182 -6.21 -23.49 6.27
C THR A 182 -6.24 -24.46 7.45
N LEU A 183 -6.21 -23.92 8.67
CA LEU A 183 -6.24 -24.66 9.92
C LEU A 183 -7.35 -24.08 10.80
N GLY A 184 -8.50 -24.74 10.83
CA GLY A 184 -9.63 -24.33 11.67
C GLY A 184 -10.95 -24.20 10.90
N LYS A 185 -11.98 -23.74 11.61
CA LYS A 185 -13.38 -23.74 11.14
C LYS A 185 -13.81 -22.44 10.42
N TYR A 186 -13.20 -21.30 10.74
CA TYR A 186 -13.60 -19.97 10.28
C TYR A 186 -12.44 -19.32 9.52
N THR A 187 -12.17 -19.80 8.31
CA THR A 187 -11.03 -19.36 7.49
C THR A 187 -11.45 -18.63 6.21
N ASP A 188 -12.70 -18.22 6.09
CA ASP A 188 -13.21 -17.52 4.90
C ASP A 188 -12.57 -16.13 4.71
N PHE A 189 -12.18 -15.49 5.81
CA PHE A 189 -11.41 -14.24 5.84
C PHE A 189 -10.00 -14.35 5.23
N LYS A 190 -9.58 -15.56 4.82
CA LYS A 190 -8.33 -15.77 4.06
C LYS A 190 -8.22 -14.86 2.84
N MET A 191 -9.34 -14.53 2.19
CA MET A 191 -9.36 -13.67 1.01
C MET A 191 -8.58 -12.36 1.20
N PHE A 192 -8.67 -11.73 2.38
CA PHE A 192 -7.95 -10.48 2.65
C PHE A 192 -6.44 -10.68 2.73
N SER A 193 -6.00 -11.75 3.41
CA SER A 193 -4.58 -12.12 3.45
C SER A 193 -4.07 -12.59 2.09
N ASP A 194 -4.87 -13.31 1.30
CA ASP A 194 -4.48 -13.77 -0.02
C ASP A 194 -4.28 -12.59 -0.98
N GLU A 195 -5.25 -11.66 -1.04
CA GLU A 195 -5.21 -10.54 -1.98
C GLU A 195 -3.97 -9.66 -1.78
N ILE A 196 -3.58 -9.42 -0.53
CA ILE A 196 -2.42 -8.58 -0.23
C ILE A 196 -1.09 -9.31 -0.47
N LEU A 197 -1.01 -10.61 -0.18
CA LEU A 197 0.19 -11.41 -0.49
C LEU A 197 0.38 -11.56 -2.01
N LEU A 198 -0.70 -11.78 -2.75
CA LEU A 198 -0.67 -11.81 -4.21
C LEU A 198 -0.28 -10.45 -4.78
N SER A 199 -0.76 -9.35 -4.18
CA SER A 199 -0.36 -8.00 -4.59
C SER A 199 1.12 -7.70 -4.37
N LEU A 200 1.69 -8.15 -3.26
CA LEU A 200 3.12 -8.01 -2.99
C LEU A 200 3.96 -8.81 -3.99
N THR A 201 3.62 -10.09 -4.19
CA THR A 201 4.37 -10.98 -5.09
C THR A 201 4.33 -10.55 -6.55
N ARG A 202 3.31 -9.78 -7.00
CA ARG A 202 3.30 -9.15 -8.34
C ARG A 202 4.27 -7.97 -8.49
N LYS A 203 4.67 -7.33 -7.38
CA LYS A 203 5.40 -6.05 -7.38
C LYS A 203 6.86 -6.18 -7.01
N VAL A 204 7.19 -7.14 -6.16
CA VAL A 204 8.53 -7.39 -5.66
C VAL A 204 8.72 -8.89 -5.47
N GLU A 205 9.88 -9.40 -5.88
CA GLU A 205 10.25 -10.76 -5.55
C GLU A 205 10.57 -10.82 -4.06
N LEU A 206 9.82 -11.63 -3.33
CA LEU A 206 10.10 -11.90 -1.92
C LEU A 206 11.26 -12.90 -1.82
N VAL A 207 12.43 -12.36 -2.21
CA VAL A 207 13.81 -12.83 -2.13
C VAL A 207 14.39 -12.96 -0.72
N PRO A 208 14.50 -14.12 -0.02
CA PRO A 208 14.11 -15.50 -0.24
C PRO A 208 12.81 -15.90 0.45
N ASP A 209 12.47 -17.17 0.25
CA ASP A 209 11.31 -17.86 0.76
C ASP A 209 11.05 -17.61 2.26
N VAL A 210 9.78 -17.62 2.64
CA VAL A 210 9.33 -17.35 4.01
C VAL A 210 8.11 -18.18 4.35
N GLU A 211 8.04 -18.69 5.58
CA GLU A 211 6.91 -19.51 6.08
C GLU A 211 6.36 -18.94 7.39
N PHE A 212 5.05 -18.70 7.48
CA PHE A 212 4.47 -18.03 8.64
C PHE A 212 2.98 -18.35 8.81
N TYR A 213 2.44 -17.98 9.97
CA TYR A 213 1.04 -18.18 10.29
C TYR A 213 0.32 -16.84 10.42
N ILE A 214 -0.83 -16.72 9.75
CA ILE A 214 -1.76 -15.61 9.93
C ILE A 214 -2.99 -16.10 10.69
N ASN A 215 -3.33 -15.38 11.75
CA ASN A 215 -4.62 -15.45 12.41
C ASN A 215 -5.59 -14.50 11.71
N VAL A 216 -6.67 -15.07 11.18
CA VAL A 216 -7.77 -14.33 10.55
C VAL A 216 -8.98 -14.14 11.46
N GLY A 217 -8.87 -14.51 12.73
CA GLY A 217 -9.89 -14.22 13.74
C GLY A 217 -9.81 -12.78 14.28
N ASP A 218 -10.85 -12.37 15.00
CA ASP A 218 -10.98 -11.01 15.56
C ASP A 218 -10.08 -10.75 16.77
N TRP A 219 -9.59 -11.80 17.43
CA TRP A 219 -8.83 -11.71 18.68
C TRP A 219 -7.40 -12.21 18.51
N PRO A 220 -6.41 -11.55 19.15
CA PRO A 220 -5.02 -12.02 19.14
C PRO A 220 -4.90 -13.35 19.90
N LEU A 221 -3.87 -14.14 19.57
CA LEU A 221 -3.76 -15.52 20.03
C LEU A 221 -2.67 -15.73 21.08
N GLU A 222 -1.51 -15.10 20.91
CA GLU A 222 -0.32 -15.40 21.70
C GLU A 222 -0.25 -14.54 22.95
N THR A 223 -0.75 -15.07 24.07
CA THR A 223 -0.68 -14.43 25.40
C THR A 223 0.51 -14.87 26.23
N LYS A 224 1.30 -15.87 25.78
CA LYS A 224 2.47 -16.32 26.54
C LYS A 224 3.59 -15.30 26.43
N THR A 225 4.25 -15.06 27.55
CA THR A 225 5.45 -14.21 27.64
C THR A 225 6.75 -15.01 27.53
N SER A 226 6.71 -16.33 27.77
CA SER A 226 7.84 -17.26 27.62
C SER A 226 7.48 -18.34 26.60
N ALA A 227 8.42 -18.66 25.71
CA ALA A 227 8.19 -19.54 24.55
C ALA A 227 7.00 -19.09 23.67
N ALA A 228 6.91 -17.79 23.43
CA ALA A 228 5.95 -17.23 22.49
C ALA A 228 6.27 -17.69 21.07
N VAL A 229 5.23 -17.91 20.26
CA VAL A 229 5.39 -18.19 18.82
C VAL A 229 4.92 -16.99 17.99
N PRO A 230 5.65 -16.61 16.93
CA PRO A 230 5.24 -15.51 16.08
C PRO A 230 4.01 -15.90 15.26
N ILE A 231 2.92 -15.18 15.50
CA ILE A 231 1.68 -15.28 14.73
C ILE A 231 1.31 -13.87 14.28
N LEU A 232 0.99 -13.73 13.01
CA LEU A 232 0.56 -12.47 12.44
C LEU A 232 -0.95 -12.34 12.68
N SER A 233 -1.39 -11.25 13.29
CA SER A 233 -2.80 -11.02 13.62
C SER A 233 -3.25 -9.63 13.17
N TRP A 234 -4.53 -9.48 12.84
CA TRP A 234 -5.12 -8.17 12.48
C TRP A 234 -5.18 -7.18 13.63
N CYS A 235 -4.99 -7.66 14.86
CA CYS A 235 -5.04 -6.88 16.08
C CYS A 235 -4.06 -7.46 17.12
N GLY A 236 -3.70 -6.64 18.11
CA GLY A 236 -2.86 -7.02 19.23
C GLY A 236 -3.18 -6.18 20.46
N SER A 237 -2.67 -6.58 21.62
CA SER A 237 -2.75 -5.82 22.87
C SER A 237 -1.40 -5.81 23.58
N THR A 238 -1.29 -5.06 24.68
CA THR A 238 -0.10 -5.05 25.54
C THR A 238 0.20 -6.42 26.16
N ASP A 239 -0.83 -7.25 26.28
CA ASP A 239 -0.79 -8.57 26.92
C ASP A 239 -0.59 -9.69 25.91
N THR A 240 -0.55 -9.37 24.61
CA THR A 240 -0.26 -10.33 23.55
C THR A 240 1.11 -10.08 22.90
N ARG A 241 1.58 -11.08 22.16
CA ARG A 241 2.85 -11.06 21.43
C ARG A 241 2.68 -11.34 19.94
N ASP A 242 1.45 -11.36 19.44
CA ASP A 242 1.16 -11.39 18.01
C ASP A 242 1.83 -10.21 17.29
N ILE A 243 2.28 -10.45 16.06
CA ILE A 243 2.82 -9.43 15.17
C ILE A 243 1.63 -8.76 14.48
N VAL A 244 1.47 -7.46 14.68
CA VAL A 244 0.28 -6.75 14.23
C VAL A 244 0.39 -6.41 12.75
N LEU A 245 -0.61 -6.84 11.98
CA LEU A 245 -0.81 -6.44 10.60
C LEU A 245 -1.74 -5.23 10.49
N PRO A 246 -1.65 -4.42 9.41
CA PRO A 246 -2.73 -3.52 9.03
C PRO A 246 -4.05 -4.30 8.99
N THR A 247 -5.12 -3.75 9.56
CA THR A 247 -6.40 -4.47 9.68
C THR A 247 -6.95 -4.90 8.31
N TYR A 248 -7.78 -5.94 8.29
CA TYR A 248 -8.35 -6.45 7.04
C TYR A 248 -9.21 -5.38 6.32
N GLU A 249 -9.92 -4.52 7.05
CA GLU A 249 -10.72 -3.43 6.47
C GLU A 249 -9.85 -2.42 5.74
N VAL A 250 -8.72 -2.05 6.35
CA VAL A 250 -7.74 -1.12 5.81
C VAL A 250 -7.09 -1.73 4.56
N THR A 251 -6.63 -2.97 4.66
CA THR A 251 -6.04 -3.73 3.54
C THR A 251 -7.00 -3.83 2.35
N HIS A 252 -8.26 -4.19 2.61
CA HIS A 252 -9.28 -4.30 1.57
C HIS A 252 -9.62 -2.94 0.95
N SER A 253 -9.79 -1.91 1.78
CA SER A 253 -10.01 -0.54 1.30
C SER A 253 -8.90 -0.13 0.34
N THR A 254 -7.64 -0.36 0.72
CA THR A 254 -6.45 -0.04 -0.06
C THR A 254 -6.42 -0.76 -1.42
N LEU A 255 -6.69 -2.06 -1.45
CA LEU A 255 -6.68 -2.86 -2.67
C LEU A 255 -7.85 -2.55 -3.61
N GLU A 256 -9.01 -2.24 -3.07
CA GLU A 256 -10.28 -2.09 -3.80
C GLU A 256 -10.68 -0.64 -4.09
N THR A 257 -9.83 0.31 -3.68
CA THR A 257 -10.01 1.74 -3.92
C THR A 257 -10.23 1.99 -5.42
N LEU A 258 -11.30 2.73 -5.74
CA LEU A 258 -11.74 3.07 -7.10
C LEU A 258 -12.11 1.90 -8.03
N ARG A 259 -12.15 0.66 -7.53
CA ARG A 259 -12.69 -0.54 -8.23
C ARG A 259 -14.14 -0.80 -7.87
N GLY A 260 -14.43 -0.88 -6.57
CA GLY A 260 -15.78 -1.05 -6.02
C GLY A 260 -16.09 -0.13 -4.84
N VAL A 261 -15.06 0.48 -4.24
CA VAL A 261 -15.18 1.38 -3.09
C VAL A 261 -14.74 2.78 -3.50
N THR A 262 -15.66 3.74 -3.47
CA THR A 262 -15.39 5.18 -3.71
C THR A 262 -15.09 5.95 -2.41
N ASN A 263 -15.58 5.44 -1.27
CA ASN A 263 -15.25 5.93 0.07
C ASN A 263 -14.09 5.13 0.65
N ASP A 264 -12.92 5.23 0.04
CA ASP A 264 -11.69 4.65 0.57
C ASP A 264 -11.06 5.53 1.64
N LEU A 265 -10.00 5.02 2.27
CA LEU A 265 -9.29 5.68 3.35
C LEU A 265 -8.80 7.10 3.01
N LEU A 266 -8.41 7.36 1.75
CA LEU A 266 -7.99 8.69 1.31
C LEU A 266 -9.18 9.65 1.16
N SER A 267 -10.40 9.12 0.98
CA SER A 267 -11.62 9.93 0.89
C SER A 267 -11.98 10.60 2.21
N VAL A 268 -11.55 10.03 3.34
CA VAL A 268 -11.76 10.62 4.67
C VAL A 268 -11.14 12.01 4.74
N GLN A 269 -9.98 12.23 4.11
CA GLN A 269 -9.30 13.53 4.09
C GLN A 269 -10.11 14.64 3.40
N GLY A 270 -10.99 14.28 2.45
CA GLY A 270 -11.85 15.24 1.75
C GLY A 270 -13.24 15.40 2.35
N ASN A 271 -13.60 14.55 3.32
CA ASN A 271 -14.94 14.45 3.89
C ASN A 271 -14.98 14.77 5.39
N THR A 272 -13.87 15.21 5.99
CA THR A 272 -13.89 15.84 7.31
C THR A 272 -14.61 17.18 7.18
N GLY A 273 -15.89 17.24 7.56
CA GLY A 273 -16.62 18.50 7.64
C GLY A 273 -15.89 19.53 8.52
N ASN A 274 -16.16 20.82 8.32
CA ASN A 274 -15.60 21.89 9.16
C ASN A 274 -15.88 21.57 10.64
N PHE A 275 -14.82 21.34 11.42
CA PHE A 275 -14.88 21.10 12.87
C PHE A 275 -15.28 22.36 13.68
N ASP A 276 -15.65 23.46 13.03
CA ASP A 276 -16.01 24.74 13.65
C ASP A 276 -17.43 24.79 14.23
N THR A 277 -18.15 23.66 14.33
CA THR A 277 -19.46 23.63 15.00
C THR A 277 -19.30 23.43 16.51
N PRO A 278 -19.86 24.31 17.38
CA PRO A 278 -19.68 24.23 18.83
C PRO A 278 -20.15 22.92 19.47
N GLU A 279 -21.03 22.17 18.80
CA GLU A 279 -21.60 20.91 19.28
C GLU A 279 -20.59 19.74 19.28
N GLN A 280 -19.57 19.79 18.42
CA GLN A 280 -18.57 18.72 18.26
C GLN A 280 -17.34 18.88 19.17
N ASN A 281 -17.22 20.01 19.89
CA ASN A 281 -16.16 20.28 20.87
C ASN A 281 -16.47 19.76 22.28
N SER A 282 -17.46 18.87 22.40
CA SER A 282 -17.79 18.23 23.68
C SER A 282 -16.69 17.21 24.08
N PRO A 283 -16.25 17.17 25.35
CA PRO A 283 -15.15 16.31 25.79
C PRO A 283 -15.42 14.80 25.60
N GLN A 284 -16.68 14.39 25.45
CA GLN A 284 -17.05 13.02 25.06
C GLN A 284 -16.74 12.70 23.59
N PHE A 285 -16.89 13.64 22.66
CA PHE A 285 -16.52 13.48 21.25
C PHE A 285 -15.00 13.53 21.03
N MET A 286 -14.26 14.30 21.84
CA MET A 286 -12.80 14.39 21.69
C MET A 286 -12.05 13.11 22.10
N SER A 287 -12.59 12.29 23.01
CA SER A 287 -11.91 11.04 23.42
C SER A 287 -11.96 9.96 22.33
N SER A 288 -13.03 9.92 21.51
CA SER A 288 -13.09 9.07 20.31
C SER A 288 -12.35 9.70 19.12
N SER A 289 -12.33 11.03 19.03
CA SER A 289 -11.70 11.75 17.91
C SER A 289 -10.17 11.84 17.98
N LEU A 290 -9.56 11.76 19.17
CA LEU A 290 -8.09 11.63 19.30
C LEU A 290 -7.58 10.29 18.77
N VAL A 291 -8.39 9.23 18.86
CA VAL A 291 -8.14 7.94 18.21
C VAL A 291 -8.23 8.11 16.70
N TYR A 292 -9.23 8.84 16.18
CA TYR A 292 -9.32 9.22 14.76
C TYR A 292 -8.22 10.15 14.28
N PHE A 293 -7.69 11.05 15.11
CA PHE A 293 -6.58 11.94 14.74
C PHE A 293 -5.26 11.17 14.67
N CYS A 294 -5.04 10.23 15.59
CA CYS A 294 -3.87 9.35 15.58
C CYS A 294 -3.96 8.28 14.46
N LEU A 295 -5.18 7.80 14.16
CA LEU A 295 -5.48 7.07 12.93
C LEU A 295 -5.18 7.97 11.73
N CYS A 296 -5.76 9.16 11.56
CA CYS A 296 -5.48 10.06 10.43
C CYS A 296 -3.98 10.37 10.22
N TYR A 297 -3.17 10.43 11.28
CA TYR A 297 -1.72 10.62 11.18
C TYR A 297 -0.96 9.34 10.79
N LYS A 298 -1.45 8.15 11.18
CA LYS A 298 -0.92 6.82 10.73
C LYS A 298 -1.52 6.34 9.41
N LEU A 299 -2.68 6.84 9.00
CA LEU A 299 -3.41 6.58 7.76
C LEU A 299 -2.81 7.33 6.56
N LEU A 300 -1.70 8.04 6.77
CA LEU A 300 -1.13 8.95 5.78
C LEU A 300 -0.53 8.24 4.56
N ASN A 301 -0.43 6.91 4.53
CA ASN A 301 0.23 6.25 3.42
C ASN A 301 -0.39 4.87 3.14
N PHE A 302 -1.11 4.76 2.03
CA PHE A 302 -1.33 3.47 1.32
C PHE A 302 -0.02 2.69 1.19
N LEU A 303 1.07 3.43 1.01
CA LEU A 303 2.44 2.94 1.03
C LEU A 303 2.82 2.25 2.35
N ILE A 304 2.44 2.80 3.51
CA ILE A 304 2.80 2.24 4.84
C ILE A 304 2.26 0.81 4.99
N GLU A 305 1.05 0.51 4.55
CA GLU A 305 0.48 -0.85 4.72
C GLU A 305 1.25 -1.91 3.93
N TYR A 306 1.52 -1.62 2.65
CA TYR A 306 2.36 -2.48 1.80
C TYR A 306 3.76 -2.63 2.38
N LEU A 307 4.28 -1.56 2.97
CA LEU A 307 5.59 -1.57 3.60
C LEU A 307 5.60 -2.36 4.88
N SER A 308 4.58 -2.26 5.71
CA SER A 308 4.50 -3.01 6.95
C SER A 308 4.52 -4.50 6.65
N LEU A 309 3.75 -4.96 5.67
CA LEU A 309 3.75 -6.37 5.28
C LEU A 309 5.07 -6.82 4.65
N LYS A 310 5.68 -6.01 3.77
CA LYS A 310 7.00 -6.33 3.23
C LYS A 310 8.06 -6.36 4.32
N GLU A 311 8.09 -5.38 5.21
CA GLU A 311 9.03 -5.31 6.32
C GLU A 311 8.83 -6.51 7.24
N ILE A 312 7.59 -6.89 7.56
CA ILE A 312 7.28 -8.10 8.31
C ILE A 312 7.83 -9.34 7.57
N ALA A 313 7.61 -9.48 6.27
CA ALA A 313 8.15 -10.60 5.48
C ALA A 313 9.69 -10.65 5.53
N LEU A 314 10.38 -9.53 5.31
CA LEU A 314 11.84 -9.42 5.41
C LEU A 314 12.35 -9.72 6.83
N LYS A 315 11.64 -9.25 7.86
CA LYS A 315 11.99 -9.48 9.27
C LYS A 315 11.75 -10.92 9.69
N LEU A 316 10.73 -11.60 9.15
CA LEU A 316 10.50 -13.03 9.33
C LEU A 316 11.65 -13.81 8.70
N GLN A 317 11.92 -13.53 7.43
CA GLN A 317 13.01 -14.12 6.67
C GLN A 317 14.35 -14.05 7.42
N LEU A 318 14.78 -12.86 7.84
CA LEU A 318 16.08 -12.66 8.49
C LEU A 318 16.22 -13.40 9.83
N ARG A 319 15.10 -13.85 10.41
CA ARG A 319 15.06 -14.49 11.72
C ARG A 319 14.68 -15.96 11.66
N GLN A 320 14.27 -16.47 10.50
CA GLN A 320 13.89 -17.87 10.35
C GLN A 320 15.11 -18.79 10.34
N THR A 321 15.03 -19.85 11.14
CA THR A 321 15.97 -20.97 11.13
C THR A 321 15.26 -22.21 10.62
N GLY A 322 15.89 -22.88 9.65
CA GLY A 322 15.26 -23.95 8.86
C GLY A 322 14.89 -23.45 7.46
N GLN A 323 14.61 -24.37 6.54
CA GLN A 323 14.14 -24.02 5.20
C GLN A 323 12.61 -23.93 5.20
N PRO A 324 12.03 -22.82 4.71
CA PRO A 324 10.63 -22.75 4.31
C PRO A 324 10.30 -23.89 3.36
N THR A 325 9.11 -24.48 3.47
CA THR A 325 8.76 -25.65 2.66
C THR A 325 7.28 -25.67 2.29
N GLN A 326 6.99 -26.02 1.05
CA GLN A 326 5.62 -26.33 0.62
C GLN A 326 5.24 -27.69 1.20
N HIS A 327 4.26 -27.71 2.10
CA HIS A 327 3.76 -28.96 2.67
C HIS A 327 2.75 -29.62 1.71
N ALA A 328 2.61 -30.94 1.78
CA ALA A 328 1.79 -31.71 0.82
C ALA A 328 0.30 -31.34 0.81
N ASP A 329 -0.18 -30.74 1.90
CA ASP A 329 -1.55 -30.28 2.12
C ASP A 329 -1.71 -28.76 1.90
N MET A 330 -0.68 -28.08 1.37
CA MET A 330 -0.78 -26.71 0.92
C MET A 330 -1.28 -26.62 -0.52
N GLU A 331 -2.27 -25.76 -0.73
CA GLU A 331 -2.74 -25.37 -2.05
C GLU A 331 -2.00 -24.13 -2.56
N LEU A 332 -1.78 -24.07 -3.86
CA LEU A 332 -1.29 -22.85 -4.53
C LEU A 332 -2.41 -21.81 -4.51
N VAL A 333 -2.07 -20.57 -4.15
CA VAL A 333 -2.93 -19.40 -4.35
C VAL A 333 -2.55 -18.79 -5.71
N PRO A 334 -3.34 -19.00 -6.77
CA PRO A 334 -2.96 -18.57 -8.11
C PRO A 334 -3.05 -17.05 -8.25
N GLN A 335 -2.11 -16.48 -9.00
CA GLN A 335 -2.27 -15.13 -9.54
C GLN A 335 -3.43 -15.11 -10.53
N LEU A 336 -4.01 -13.92 -10.73
CA LEU A 336 -4.94 -13.70 -11.84
C LEU A 336 -4.16 -13.81 -13.15
N ASP A 337 -4.60 -14.70 -14.05
CA ASP A 337 -3.97 -14.96 -15.36
C ASP A 337 -4.84 -14.51 -16.55
N ASP A 338 -5.90 -13.75 -16.27
CA ASP A 338 -6.82 -13.27 -17.30
C ASP A 338 -6.26 -12.06 -18.08
N HIS A 339 -7.00 -11.62 -19.10
CA HIS A 339 -6.66 -10.46 -19.91
C HIS A 339 -6.47 -9.15 -19.12
N THR A 340 -6.93 -9.08 -17.87
CA THR A 340 -6.74 -7.91 -16.99
C THR A 340 -5.38 -7.92 -16.30
N ALA A 341 -4.68 -9.05 -16.27
CA ALA A 341 -3.29 -9.19 -15.78
C ALA A 341 -2.25 -9.05 -16.91
N ALA A 342 -2.68 -9.05 -18.18
CA ALA A 342 -1.79 -8.99 -19.34
C ALA A 342 -0.98 -7.68 -19.38
N CYS A 343 0.35 -7.79 -19.22
CA CYS A 343 1.29 -6.69 -19.36
C CYS A 343 2.64 -7.19 -19.94
N ARG A 344 3.49 -6.27 -20.39
CA ARG A 344 4.87 -6.56 -20.81
C ARG A 344 5.83 -6.08 -19.74
N CYS A 345 6.64 -6.99 -19.21
CA CYS A 345 7.73 -6.65 -18.30
C CYS A 345 8.92 -6.08 -19.08
N GLU A 346 8.95 -4.77 -19.23
CA GLU A 346 10.10 -4.03 -19.75
C GLU A 346 10.57 -3.06 -18.66
N ARG A 347 11.16 -3.60 -17.58
CA ARG A 347 11.85 -2.76 -16.59
C ARG A 347 13.18 -2.33 -17.20
N ASN A 348 13.29 -1.06 -17.62
CA ASN A 348 14.56 -0.51 -18.06
C ASN A 348 15.53 -0.53 -16.88
N SER A 349 16.54 -1.41 -16.92
CA SER A 349 17.64 -1.34 -15.97
C SER A 349 18.32 0.02 -16.16
N TYR A 350 18.13 0.96 -15.22
CA TYR A 350 19.03 2.10 -15.10
C TYR A 350 20.39 1.53 -14.69
N LYS A 351 21.17 1.10 -15.67
CA LYS A 351 22.61 0.91 -15.48
C LYS A 351 23.16 2.31 -15.22
N GLU A 352 23.77 2.51 -14.05
CA GLU A 352 24.70 3.60 -13.86
C GLU A 352 25.73 3.53 -14.98
N GLU A 353 25.66 4.47 -15.93
CA GLU A 353 26.79 4.79 -16.79
C GLU A 353 27.90 5.30 -15.88
N THR A 354 28.78 4.40 -15.45
CA THR A 354 30.11 4.75 -14.99
C THR A 354 30.86 5.26 -16.22
N ASP A 355 30.74 6.56 -16.47
CA ASP A 355 31.56 7.32 -17.41
C ASP A 355 32.99 7.37 -16.83
N VAL A 356 33.73 6.27 -16.96
CA VAL A 356 35.19 6.30 -16.86
C VAL A 356 35.68 6.88 -18.18
N LYS A 357 35.74 8.21 -18.21
CA LYS A 357 36.57 8.91 -19.18
C LYS A 357 38.02 8.59 -18.86
N ASP A 358 38.59 7.67 -19.64
CA ASP A 358 40.02 7.64 -19.89
C ASP A 358 40.38 8.94 -20.64
N GLU A 359 40.92 9.91 -19.91
CA GLU A 359 41.68 11.02 -20.49
C GLU A 359 43.16 10.88 -20.11
N LEU A 360 43.94 10.52 -21.15
CA LEU A 360 45.35 10.81 -21.43
C LEU A 360 46.47 10.27 -20.52
#